data_AF-A0A7Y1SMJ1-F1
#
_entry.id   AF-A0A7Y1SMJ1-F1
#
_cell.length_a   1.000
_cell.length_b   1.000
_cell.length_c   1.000
_cell.angle_alpha   90.00
_cell.angle_beta   90.00
_cell.angle_gamma   90.00
#
_symmetry.space_group_name_H-M   'P 1'
#
loop_
_entity.id
_entity.type
_entity.pdbx_description
1 polymer ?
#
loop_
_entity_poly.entity_id
_entity_poly.type
_entity_poly.pdbx_seq_one_letter_code
_entity_poly.pdbx_strand_id
1 'polypeptide(L)'
;MTSSTKQRDPEDIRVRLSFDVDQITQSLVYEFYSITKKKPMRIKKYGRVAGSYNFVENDKLYIEIEAYNTTPKTPVRNLNLNCTFVFTGMPNSAGSDQALSPFDKDIASFTFADGEWDNRGSLPIETDDGTAVHIRKLNFKPVTVKNGLWAVSGFLSASYKRGNNTATISRVFSFDPETSAGDGGPGN
;
A
#
# COMPACT_ATOMS: atom_id res chain seq x y z
N MET A 1 -33.41 -19.07 -1.79
CA MET A 1 -33.41 -17.62 -2.11
C MET A 1 -31.97 -17.20 -2.28
N THR A 2 -31.48 -17.17 -3.53
CA THR A 2 -30.10 -16.80 -3.85
C THR A 2 -30.00 -15.27 -3.81
N SER A 3 -29.41 -14.73 -2.75
CA SER A 3 -28.97 -13.34 -2.72
C SER A 3 -27.87 -13.19 -3.77
N SER A 4 -28.24 -12.78 -5.00
CA SER A 4 -27.26 -12.35 -6.00
C SER A 4 -26.67 -11.04 -5.51
N THR A 5 -25.67 -11.13 -4.64
CA THR A 5 -24.89 -9.96 -4.22
C THR A 5 -24.25 -9.42 -5.49
N LYS A 6 -24.79 -8.31 -6.01
CA LYS A 6 -24.37 -7.74 -7.30
C LYS A 6 -22.85 -7.53 -7.23
N GLN A 7 -22.11 -8.27 -8.06
CA GLN A 7 -20.66 -8.17 -8.10
C GLN A 7 -20.28 -6.74 -8.44
N ARG A 8 -19.30 -6.20 -7.72
CA ARG A 8 -18.79 -4.85 -7.93
C ARG A 8 -18.11 -4.80 -9.30
N ASP A 9 -18.36 -3.75 -10.08
CA ASP A 9 -17.64 -3.53 -11.34
C ASP A 9 -16.14 -3.28 -11.06
N PRO A 10 -15.24 -3.70 -11.97
CA PRO A 10 -13.81 -3.40 -11.87
C PRO A 10 -13.54 -1.90 -11.71
N GLU A 11 -12.53 -1.57 -10.92
CA GLU A 11 -12.21 -0.18 -10.58
C GLU A 11 -10.71 0.09 -10.62
N ASP A 12 -10.40 1.33 -10.95
CA ASP A 12 -9.04 1.86 -10.88
C ASP A 12 -8.78 2.30 -9.45
N ILE A 13 -7.93 1.56 -8.75
CA ILE A 13 -7.65 1.69 -7.33
C ILE A 13 -6.22 2.20 -7.17
N ARG A 14 -6.06 3.34 -6.52
CA ARG A 14 -4.77 3.85 -6.10
C ARG A 14 -4.48 3.45 -4.67
N VAL A 15 -3.33 2.82 -4.42
CA VAL A 15 -2.79 2.60 -3.08
C VAL A 15 -1.66 3.60 -2.89
N ARG A 16 -1.93 4.66 -2.12
CA ARG A 16 -0.92 5.64 -1.76
C ARG A 16 -0.20 5.18 -0.50
N LEU A 17 1.12 5.18 -0.54
CA LEU A 17 2.00 5.04 0.61
C LEU A 17 2.65 6.37 0.90
N SER A 18 2.73 6.72 2.16
CA SER A 18 3.32 7.97 2.61
C SER A 18 4.24 7.71 3.80
N PHE A 19 5.42 8.33 3.78
CA PHE A 19 6.33 8.37 4.91
C PHE A 19 7.05 9.71 4.99
N ASP A 20 7.44 10.12 6.19
CA ASP A 20 8.35 11.24 6.38
C ASP A 20 9.79 10.71 6.52
N VAL A 21 10.73 11.26 5.75
CA VAL A 21 12.14 10.91 5.80
C VAL A 21 12.77 11.18 7.16
N ASP A 22 12.18 12.08 7.95
CA ASP A 22 12.57 12.44 9.31
C ASP A 22 11.92 11.54 10.37
N GLN A 23 10.83 10.82 10.05
CA GLN A 23 10.04 10.12 11.05
C GLN A 23 10.87 9.06 11.78
N ILE A 24 10.74 8.98 13.11
CA ILE A 24 11.46 7.98 13.92
C ILE A 24 10.85 6.58 13.71
N THR A 25 9.55 6.53 13.38
CA THR A 25 8.80 5.29 13.26
C THR A 25 9.12 4.56 11.95
N GLN A 26 9.01 3.24 11.99
CA GLN A 26 9.11 2.40 10.79
C GLN A 26 7.73 2.19 10.14
N SER A 27 6.68 2.82 10.66
CA SER A 27 5.31 2.65 10.14
C SER A 27 5.13 3.40 8.83
N LEU A 28 4.64 2.69 7.82
CA LEU A 28 4.26 3.26 6.54
C LEU A 28 2.77 3.62 6.56
N VAL A 29 2.44 4.87 6.27
CA VAL A 29 1.04 5.30 6.15
C VAL A 29 0.52 4.86 4.78
N TYR A 30 -0.72 4.39 4.73
CA TYR A 30 -1.33 3.92 3.49
C TYR A 30 -2.78 4.40 3.36
N GLU A 31 -3.20 4.67 2.13
CA GLU A 31 -4.57 5.05 1.79
C GLU A 31 -4.98 4.39 0.47
N PHE A 32 -6.19 3.84 0.43
CA PHE A 32 -6.81 3.37 -0.81
C PHE A 32 -7.73 4.45 -1.34
N TYR A 33 -7.61 4.77 -2.62
CA TYR A 33 -8.40 5.78 -3.29
C TYR A 33 -8.93 5.23 -4.61
N SER A 34 -10.23 5.35 -4.82
CA SER A 34 -10.83 5.03 -6.11
C SER A 34 -10.59 6.18 -7.09
N ILE A 35 -9.85 5.91 -8.16
CA ILE A 35 -9.67 6.83 -9.28
C ILE A 35 -10.98 6.97 -10.05
N THR A 36 -11.70 5.87 -10.28
CA THR A 36 -12.97 5.86 -11.04
C THR A 36 -14.05 6.69 -10.34
N LYS A 37 -14.21 6.54 -9.02
CA LYS A 37 -15.23 7.23 -8.21
C LYS A 37 -14.72 8.50 -7.54
N LYS A 38 -13.43 8.83 -7.72
CA LYS A 38 -12.76 10.02 -7.15
C LYS A 38 -12.97 10.18 -5.65
N LYS A 39 -12.81 9.10 -4.87
CA LYS A 39 -13.01 9.13 -3.41
C LYS A 39 -12.14 8.13 -2.66
N PRO A 40 -11.80 8.40 -1.39
CA PRO A 40 -11.18 7.41 -0.51
C PRO A 40 -12.03 6.15 -0.38
N MET A 41 -11.36 5.01 -0.37
CA MET A 41 -11.99 3.70 -0.18
C MET A 41 -12.00 3.37 1.30
N ARG A 42 -13.12 2.84 1.78
CA ARG A 42 -13.24 2.43 3.18
C ARG A 42 -12.62 1.05 3.36
N ILE A 43 -11.50 1.01 4.06
CA ILE A 43 -10.87 -0.22 4.55
C ILE A 43 -11.33 -0.43 5.98
N LYS A 44 -11.55 -1.69 6.38
CA LYS A 44 -11.85 -2.00 7.77
C LYS A 44 -10.62 -1.69 8.61
N LYS A 45 -10.76 -0.86 9.66
CA LYS A 45 -9.65 -0.46 10.52
C LYS A 45 -9.39 -1.41 11.69
N TYR A 46 -10.39 -2.20 12.06
CA TYR A 46 -10.38 -3.03 13.27
C TYR A 46 -11.02 -4.40 13.02
N GLY A 47 -10.70 -5.35 13.91
CA GLY A 47 -11.24 -6.71 13.92
C GLY A 47 -10.48 -7.67 13.00
N ARG A 48 -10.99 -8.90 12.87
CA ARG A 48 -10.37 -10.03 12.14
C ARG A 48 -10.06 -9.78 10.66
N VAL A 49 -10.51 -8.65 10.12
CA VAL A 49 -10.42 -8.25 8.71
C VAL A 49 -9.88 -6.82 8.59
N ALA A 50 -9.17 -6.33 9.60
CA ALA A 50 -8.50 -5.04 9.56
C ALA A 50 -7.51 -5.01 8.38
N GLY A 51 -7.44 -3.86 7.69
CA GLY A 51 -6.58 -3.68 6.52
C GLY A 51 -7.03 -4.38 5.25
N SER A 52 -8.14 -5.12 5.28
CA SER A 52 -8.56 -5.89 4.13
C SER A 52 -9.40 -5.10 3.14
N TYR A 53 -9.25 -5.44 1.86
CA TYR A 53 -10.01 -4.86 0.76
C TYR A 53 -10.61 -5.95 -0.14
N ASN A 54 -11.82 -5.72 -0.64
CA ASN A 54 -12.48 -6.68 -1.54
C ASN A 54 -12.14 -6.37 -3.00
N PHE A 55 -11.17 -7.10 -3.54
CA PHE A 55 -10.81 -7.00 -4.95
C PHE A 55 -11.76 -7.82 -5.82
N VAL A 56 -12.01 -7.31 -7.02
CA VAL A 56 -12.66 -8.04 -8.10
C VAL A 56 -11.69 -8.23 -9.25
N GLU A 57 -11.92 -9.28 -10.04
CA GLU A 57 -11.15 -9.55 -11.24
C GLU A 57 -11.11 -8.31 -12.14
N ASN A 58 -9.93 -8.00 -12.68
CA ASN A 58 -9.64 -6.81 -13.50
C ASN A 58 -9.66 -5.46 -12.77
N ASP A 59 -9.72 -5.44 -11.43
CA ASP A 59 -9.31 -4.24 -10.69
C ASP A 59 -7.91 -3.81 -11.13
N LYS A 60 -7.72 -2.50 -11.30
CA LYS A 60 -6.44 -1.93 -11.70
C LYS A 60 -5.79 -1.28 -10.50
N LEU A 61 -4.71 -1.89 -10.00
CA LEU A 61 -3.95 -1.35 -8.89
C LEU A 61 -2.89 -0.38 -9.38
N TYR A 62 -2.91 0.83 -8.83
CA TYR A 62 -1.92 1.89 -9.02
C TYR A 62 -1.25 2.16 -7.68
N ILE A 63 -0.03 1.68 -7.51
CA ILE A 63 0.74 2.01 -6.29
C ILE A 63 1.35 3.39 -6.48
N GLU A 64 1.15 4.28 -5.51
CA GLU A 64 1.74 5.62 -5.42
C GLU A 64 2.58 5.69 -4.14
N ILE A 65 3.82 6.13 -4.20
CA ILE A 65 4.64 6.38 -3.01
C ILE A 65 4.84 7.90 -2.90
N GLU A 66 4.78 8.45 -1.69
CA GLU A 66 5.04 9.84 -1.38
C GLU A 66 6.01 9.91 -0.18
N ALA A 67 7.10 10.64 -0.35
CA ALA A 67 8.06 10.91 0.72
C ALA A 67 7.99 12.39 1.12
N TYR A 68 7.85 12.69 2.40
CA TYR A 68 7.87 14.06 2.90
C TYR A 68 9.22 14.39 3.54
N ASN A 69 9.64 15.65 3.48
CA ASN A 69 10.87 16.14 4.13
C ASN A 69 10.54 17.29 5.07
N THR A 70 10.22 16.98 6.32
CA THR A 70 9.80 18.01 7.28
C THR A 70 10.93 18.92 7.76
N THR A 71 12.17 18.71 7.30
CA THR A 71 13.34 19.57 7.53
C THR A 71 13.71 20.41 6.29
N PRO A 72 13.20 21.64 6.12
CA PRO A 72 13.30 22.43 4.88
C PRO A 72 14.75 22.80 4.49
N LYS A 73 15.65 22.88 5.47
CA LYS A 73 17.04 23.35 5.27
C LYS A 73 18.02 22.25 4.90
N THR A 74 17.61 20.98 4.92
CA THR A 74 18.48 19.84 4.60
C THR A 74 17.86 19.01 3.49
N PRO A 75 18.20 19.28 2.21
CA PRO A 75 17.57 18.59 1.10
C PRO A 75 17.88 17.09 1.11
N VAL A 76 16.89 16.29 0.75
CA VAL A 76 17.06 14.86 0.48
C VAL A 76 17.55 14.69 -0.95
N ARG A 77 18.72 14.07 -1.12
CA ARG A 77 19.33 13.81 -2.44
C ARG A 77 19.39 12.32 -2.70
N ASN A 78 19.33 11.94 -3.98
CA ASN A 78 19.52 10.55 -4.44
C ASN A 78 18.58 9.54 -3.74
N LEU A 79 17.31 9.91 -3.54
CA LEU A 79 16.34 8.99 -2.94
C LEU A 79 16.10 7.81 -3.88
N ASN A 80 16.49 6.63 -3.45
CA ASN A 80 16.19 5.36 -4.09
C ASN A 80 15.20 4.60 -3.19
N LEU A 81 14.13 4.11 -3.82
CA LEU A 81 13.01 3.43 -3.18
C LEU A 81 12.87 2.03 -3.78
N ASN A 82 12.84 1.04 -2.91
CA ASN A 82 12.54 -0.35 -3.22
C ASN A 82 11.35 -0.80 -2.37
N CYS A 83 10.30 -1.33 -2.99
CA CYS A 83 9.09 -1.71 -2.29
C CYS A 83 8.66 -3.13 -2.67
N THR A 84 8.17 -3.86 -1.67
CA THR A 84 7.52 -5.15 -1.86
C THR A 84 6.19 -5.15 -1.12
N PHE A 85 5.13 -5.51 -1.84
CA PHE A 85 3.79 -5.68 -1.26
C PHE A 85 3.29 -7.08 -1.46
N VAL A 86 2.66 -7.61 -0.42
CA VAL A 86 2.02 -8.90 -0.44
C VAL A 86 0.53 -8.70 -0.21
N PHE A 87 -0.26 -9.28 -1.09
CA PHE A 87 -1.69 -9.40 -0.96
C PHE A 87 -2.00 -10.86 -0.67
N THR A 88 -2.63 -11.12 0.46
CA THR A 88 -2.94 -12.48 0.91
C THR A 88 -4.45 -12.68 0.93
N GLY A 89 -4.93 -13.72 0.26
CA GLY A 89 -6.34 -14.07 0.22
C GLY A 89 -6.83 -14.42 1.63
N MET A 90 -7.89 -13.76 2.09
CA MET A 90 -8.46 -14.06 3.39
C MET A 90 -9.49 -15.18 3.26
N PRO A 91 -9.34 -16.30 3.98
CA PRO A 91 -10.38 -17.31 4.06
C PRO A 91 -11.64 -16.70 4.68
N ASN A 92 -12.81 -17.13 4.18
CA ASN A 92 -14.12 -16.56 4.51
C ASN A 92 -14.31 -16.23 5.99
N SER A 93 -14.06 -14.99 6.37
CA SER A 93 -14.19 -14.50 7.74
C SER A 93 -15.54 -13.84 8.00
N ALA A 94 -16.40 -13.72 6.97
CA ALA A 94 -17.67 -12.97 7.03
C ALA A 94 -18.89 -13.73 6.47
N GLY A 95 -18.77 -15.00 6.10
CA GLY A 95 -19.90 -15.83 5.66
C GLY A 95 -20.50 -15.45 4.29
N SER A 96 -19.72 -14.80 3.42
CA SER A 96 -20.17 -14.43 2.06
C SER A 96 -19.66 -15.42 1.00
N ASP A 97 -20.35 -15.51 -0.14
CA ASP A 97 -19.96 -16.27 -1.33
C ASP A 97 -18.68 -15.73 -2.04
N GLN A 98 -17.85 -14.98 -1.32
CA GLN A 98 -16.65 -14.28 -1.79
C GLN A 98 -15.38 -14.80 -1.08
N ALA A 99 -15.47 -16.05 -0.60
CA ALA A 99 -14.42 -16.78 0.08
C ALA A 99 -13.32 -17.19 -0.89
N LEU A 100 -12.07 -16.82 -0.59
CA LEU A 100 -10.91 -17.39 -1.28
C LEU A 100 -10.47 -18.65 -0.53
N SER A 101 -10.17 -19.70 -1.28
CA SER A 101 -9.57 -20.90 -0.69
C SER A 101 -8.12 -20.60 -0.36
N PRO A 102 -7.70 -20.69 0.92
CA PRO A 102 -6.29 -20.49 1.29
C PRO A 102 -5.38 -21.61 0.77
N PHE A 103 -5.97 -22.69 0.25
CA PHE A 103 -5.26 -23.84 -0.30
C PHE A 103 -5.13 -23.80 -1.83
N ASP A 104 -5.75 -22.83 -2.49
CA ASP A 104 -5.59 -22.63 -3.92
C ASP A 104 -4.42 -21.66 -4.16
N LYS A 105 -3.27 -22.24 -4.52
CA LYS A 105 -2.01 -21.50 -4.71
C LYS A 105 -2.09 -20.37 -5.73
N ASP A 106 -3.04 -20.45 -6.68
CA ASP A 106 -3.18 -19.46 -7.75
C ASP A 106 -3.98 -18.22 -7.28
N ILE A 107 -4.61 -18.31 -6.09
CA ILE A 107 -5.38 -17.22 -5.43
C ILE A 107 -5.02 -17.03 -3.95
N ALA A 108 -3.97 -17.69 -3.45
CA ALA A 108 -3.57 -17.58 -2.04
C ALA A 108 -2.82 -16.28 -1.75
N SER A 109 -1.95 -15.86 -2.67
CA SER A 109 -1.23 -14.59 -2.55
C SER A 109 -0.77 -14.07 -3.90
N PHE A 110 -0.66 -12.75 -4.04
CA PHE A 110 0.10 -12.13 -5.12
C PHE A 110 0.98 -11.02 -4.58
N THR A 111 2.09 -10.78 -5.26
CA THR A 111 3.13 -9.85 -4.82
C THR A 111 3.37 -8.78 -5.87
N PHE A 112 3.67 -7.57 -5.42
CA PHE A 112 4.38 -6.57 -6.21
C PHE A 112 5.81 -6.52 -5.69
N ALA A 113 6.75 -7.04 -6.48
CA ALA A 113 8.15 -7.14 -6.09
C ALA A 113 9.01 -6.08 -6.80
N ASP A 114 10.23 -5.89 -6.31
CA ASP A 114 11.23 -5.06 -6.96
C ASP A 114 11.48 -5.50 -8.41
N GLY A 115 11.67 -4.54 -9.32
CA GLY A 115 11.81 -4.79 -10.77
C GLY A 115 10.51 -4.83 -11.58
N GLU A 116 9.33 -4.97 -10.97
CA GLU A 116 8.04 -4.76 -11.67
C GLU A 116 7.68 -3.27 -11.82
N TRP A 117 8.46 -2.37 -11.21
CA TRP A 117 8.17 -0.94 -11.10
C TRP A 117 8.58 -0.15 -12.34
N ASP A 118 7.69 0.68 -12.87
CA ASP A 118 8.08 1.70 -13.84
C ASP A 118 8.82 2.85 -13.14
N ASN A 119 10.15 2.81 -13.18
CA ASN A 119 10.99 3.86 -12.60
C ASN A 119 10.98 5.16 -13.42
N ARG A 120 10.35 5.19 -14.61
CA ARG A 120 10.37 6.34 -15.53
C ARG A 120 9.59 7.57 -15.05
N GLY A 121 8.78 7.45 -14.00
CA GLY A 121 8.00 8.56 -13.41
C GLY A 121 8.60 9.19 -12.15
N SER A 122 9.78 8.74 -11.70
CA SER A 122 10.39 9.14 -10.43
C SER A 122 11.01 10.54 -10.48
N LEU A 123 10.22 11.57 -10.77
CA LEU A 123 10.71 12.95 -10.69
C LEU A 123 10.52 13.45 -9.26
N PRO A 124 11.59 13.88 -8.56
CA PRO A 124 11.41 14.66 -7.35
C PRO A 124 10.68 15.95 -7.73
N ILE A 125 9.44 16.11 -7.26
CA ILE A 125 8.80 17.42 -7.27
C ILE A 125 9.34 18.13 -6.03
N GLU A 126 10.30 19.03 -6.23
CA GLU A 126 10.66 20.01 -5.19
C GLU A 126 9.45 20.94 -5.03
N THR A 127 8.88 20.97 -3.84
CA THR A 127 7.92 22.02 -3.47
C THR A 127 8.70 23.33 -3.25
N ASP A 128 8.10 24.48 -3.57
CA ASP A 128 8.74 25.81 -3.51
C ASP A 128 9.35 26.17 -2.13
N ASP A 129 9.01 25.42 -1.09
CA ASP A 129 9.46 25.56 0.29
C ASP A 129 10.59 24.59 0.72
N GLY A 130 11.01 23.67 -0.16
CA GLY A 130 12.05 22.66 0.14
C GLY A 130 11.59 21.53 1.09
N THR A 131 10.29 21.44 1.38
CA THR A 131 9.72 20.62 2.45
C THR A 131 9.10 19.29 1.98
N ALA A 132 9.08 19.00 0.69
CA ALA A 132 8.62 17.70 0.22
C ALA A 132 9.40 17.23 -1.00
N VAL A 133 9.81 15.96 -0.96
CA VAL A 133 10.28 15.25 -2.15
C VAL A 133 9.15 14.32 -2.57
N HIS A 134 8.17 14.85 -3.30
CA HIS A 134 7.12 13.99 -3.85
C HIS A 134 7.72 13.15 -4.98
N ILE A 135 8.24 11.97 -4.65
CA ILE A 135 8.64 10.97 -5.64
C ILE A 135 7.48 10.04 -5.87
N ARG A 136 6.70 10.35 -6.90
CA ARG A 136 5.57 9.54 -7.32
C ARG A 136 6.07 8.36 -8.17
N LYS A 137 6.21 7.18 -7.58
CA LYS A 137 6.30 5.93 -8.36
C LYS A 137 4.90 5.45 -8.67
N LEU A 138 4.63 5.10 -9.92
CA LEU A 138 3.37 4.51 -10.36
C LEU A 138 3.65 3.13 -10.92
N ASN A 139 2.98 2.10 -10.39
CA ASN A 139 2.99 0.78 -11.00
C ASN A 139 1.57 0.27 -11.20
N PHE A 140 1.35 -0.38 -12.34
CA PHE A 140 0.07 -0.95 -12.75
C PHE A 140 0.15 -2.48 -12.74
N LYS A 141 -0.82 -3.12 -12.10
CA LYS A 141 -1.06 -4.57 -12.27
C LYS A 141 -2.55 -4.84 -12.29
N PRO A 142 -3.06 -5.58 -13.28
CA PRO A 142 -4.42 -6.08 -13.23
C PRO A 142 -4.50 -7.13 -12.13
N VAL A 143 -5.52 -7.05 -11.30
CA VAL A 143 -5.84 -8.09 -10.33
C VAL A 143 -6.38 -9.30 -11.08
N THR A 144 -5.64 -10.40 -11.07
CA THR A 144 -5.96 -11.65 -11.79
C THR A 144 -6.81 -12.62 -10.98
N VAL A 145 -7.22 -12.23 -9.78
CA VAL A 145 -7.87 -13.11 -8.81
C VAL A 145 -9.38 -12.99 -8.88
N LYS A 146 -10.10 -14.08 -8.56
CA LYS A 146 -11.56 -14.04 -8.41
C LYS A 146 -11.96 -13.12 -7.26
N ASN A 147 -13.19 -12.62 -7.32
CA ASN A 147 -13.77 -11.73 -6.31
C ASN A 147 -13.58 -12.27 -4.88
N GLY A 148 -12.97 -11.48 -4.00
CA GLY A 148 -12.76 -11.89 -2.62
C GLY A 148 -12.04 -10.85 -1.76
N LEU A 149 -11.94 -11.16 -0.47
CA LEU A 149 -11.32 -10.29 0.54
C LEU A 149 -9.82 -10.57 0.66
N TRP A 150 -9.00 -9.52 0.62
CA TRP A 150 -7.54 -9.62 0.64
C TRP A 150 -6.96 -8.76 1.74
N ALA A 151 -6.10 -9.35 2.56
CA ALA A 151 -5.22 -8.63 3.47
C ALA A 151 -4.03 -8.09 2.69
N VAL A 152 -3.54 -6.92 3.08
CA VAL A 152 -2.42 -6.25 2.40
C VAL A 152 -1.35 -5.96 3.43
N SER A 153 -0.11 -6.31 3.13
CA SER A 153 1.07 -5.94 3.91
C SER A 153 2.22 -5.61 2.98
N GLY A 154 3.26 -4.96 3.49
CA GLY A 154 4.41 -4.63 2.67
C GLY A 154 5.56 -3.97 3.42
N PHE A 155 6.67 -3.86 2.70
CA PHE A 155 7.89 -3.22 3.15
C PHE A 155 8.38 -2.22 2.09
N LEU A 156 8.88 -1.08 2.54
CA LEU A 156 9.48 -0.04 1.73
C LEU A 156 10.88 0.25 2.26
N SER A 157 11.89 -0.08 1.47
CA SER A 157 13.26 0.34 1.73
C SER A 157 13.54 1.65 1.01
N ALA A 158 14.07 2.62 1.75
CA ALA A 158 14.48 3.91 1.23
C ALA A 158 15.98 4.12 1.51
N SER A 159 16.73 4.55 0.51
CA SER A 159 18.13 4.99 0.68
C SER A 159 18.31 6.37 0.08
N TYR A 160 18.96 7.27 0.82
CA TYR A 160 19.11 8.67 0.41
C TYR A 160 20.30 9.34 1.10
N LYS A 161 20.67 10.53 0.64
CA LYS A 161 21.68 11.40 1.26
C LYS A 161 21.03 12.70 1.75
N ARG A 162 21.62 13.33 2.76
CA ARG A 162 21.15 14.60 3.33
C ARG A 162 22.13 15.74 3.08
N GLY A 163 21.64 16.86 2.55
CA GLY A 163 22.46 18.04 2.29
C GLY A 163 23.66 17.70 1.42
N ASN A 164 24.86 18.03 1.92
CA ASN A 164 26.13 17.71 1.28
C ASN A 164 26.81 16.47 1.88
N ASN A 165 26.11 15.72 2.73
CA ASN A 165 26.67 14.52 3.34
C ASN A 165 26.89 13.43 2.29
N THR A 166 28.05 12.79 2.35
CA THR A 166 28.42 11.69 1.47
C THR A 166 27.83 10.36 1.95
N ALA A 167 27.51 10.25 3.24
CA ALA A 167 26.94 9.05 3.85
C ALA A 167 25.50 8.79 3.38
N THR A 168 25.26 7.55 2.95
CA THR A 168 23.92 7.07 2.59
C THR A 168 23.17 6.66 3.85
N ILE A 169 22.01 7.27 4.07
CA ILE A 169 21.04 6.86 5.08
C ILE A 169 20.14 5.80 4.45
N SER A 170 19.99 4.66 5.13
CA SER A 170 19.07 3.59 4.72
C SER A 170 18.01 3.39 5.79
N ARG A 171 16.75 3.27 5.37
CA ARG A 171 15.61 3.01 6.25
C ARG A 171 14.69 1.96 5.64
N VAL A 172 14.05 1.19 6.50
CA VAL A 172 13.00 0.25 6.13
C VAL A 172 11.74 0.66 6.86
N PHE A 173 10.66 0.78 6.11
CA PHE A 173 9.32 1.01 6.60
C PHE A 173 8.48 -0.22 6.33
N SER A 174 7.54 -0.52 7.21
CA SER A 174 6.61 -1.63 7.08
C SER A 174 5.19 -1.16 7.23
N PHE A 175 4.31 -1.80 6.46
CA PHE A 175 2.88 -1.71 6.60
C PHE A 175 2.36 -3.12 6.91
N ASP A 176 1.83 -3.28 8.13
CA ASP A 176 1.03 -4.45 8.48
C ASP A 176 -0.21 -3.96 9.25
N PRO A 177 -1.40 -3.98 8.62
CA PRO A 177 -2.62 -3.50 9.25
C PRO A 177 -3.07 -4.37 10.43
N GLU A 178 -2.59 -5.60 10.57
CA GLU A 178 -2.88 -6.45 11.72
C GLU A 178 -2.02 -6.07 12.94
N THR A 179 -0.80 -5.57 12.74
CA THR A 179 0.03 -5.06 13.86
C THR A 179 -0.55 -3.82 14.53
N SER A 180 -1.45 -3.10 13.84
CA SER A 180 -2.22 -1.98 14.41
C SER A 180 -3.48 -2.45 15.15
N ALA A 181 -3.86 -3.73 15.00
CA ALA A 181 -5.02 -4.36 15.64
C ALA A 181 -4.63 -5.12 16.93
N GLY A 182 -3.49 -4.78 17.51
CA GLY A 182 -2.99 -5.28 18.80
C GLY A 182 -3.30 -4.36 19.98
N ASP A 183 -4.40 -3.62 19.99
CA ASP A 183 -4.94 -3.12 21.25
C ASP A 183 -5.66 -4.28 21.89
N GLY A 184 -5.06 -4.87 22.93
CA GLY A 184 -5.72 -5.88 23.77
C GLY A 184 -7.10 -5.37 24.17
N GLY A 185 -8.14 -5.86 23.48
CA GLY A 185 -9.51 -5.63 23.91
C GLY A 185 -9.64 -6.20 25.32
N PRO A 186 -10.31 -5.50 26.25
CA PRO A 186 -10.54 -6.05 27.57
C PRO A 186 -11.29 -7.37 27.41
N GLY A 187 -10.74 -8.43 28.00
CA GLY A 187 -11.46 -9.67 28.14
C GLY A 187 -12.70 -9.44 29.00
N ASN A 188 -13.85 -9.82 28.44
CA ASN A 188 -15.19 -9.90 29.03
C ASN A 188 -15.89 -8.59 29.46
#